data_AF-A0A117MIZ7-F1
#
_entry.id   AF-A0A117MIZ7-F1
#
_cell.length_a   1.000
_cell.length_b   1.000
_cell.length_c   1.000
_cell.angle_alpha   90.00
_cell.angle_beta   90.00
_cell.angle_gamma   90.00
#
_symmetry.space_group_name_H-M   'P 1'
#
loop_
_entity.id
_entity.type
_entity.pdbx_description
1 polymer ?
#
loop_
_entity_poly.entity_id
_entity_poly.type
_entity_poly.pdbx_seq_one_letter_code
_entity_poly.pdbx_strand_id
1 'polypeptide(L)'
;LKSRHTDFAIKSLKIGSLVGLVSFIMLAVTGDGSAYHVAQKQPMKLAAMEGLYKGTEGAGLVAVGMLNPAKEKYNDDVDPYIFKIEIPKLLSLLGYRDINAFVPGVADIIEGGYLLPDGTTSLSFQERRERGLKAIQALADYQTAKKEGRDADAANHETILRENYAHFGYGYLETEEDLIPNIPLTFYSFHLMVIIGIYFILFFVVMLYFLYKKDMVNSRWLQYVALWSLPLAYLASQLGWVVAEVGRQPWTIQDILPVQASSSAISAQNVITSFILFALLFTSLLVAEVTIMVKQIRKGPDSEELNT
;
A
#
# COMPACT_ATOMS: atom_id res chain seq x y z
N LEU A 1 4.18 -24.50 25.08
CA LEU A 1 5.61 -24.85 24.88
C LEU A 1 6.32 -25.24 26.17
N LYS A 2 6.30 -24.40 27.22
CA LYS A 2 6.97 -24.70 28.50
C LYS A 2 6.10 -25.37 29.58
N SER A 3 4.86 -25.72 29.25
CA SER A 3 3.88 -26.31 30.17
C SER A 3 3.72 -25.56 31.51
N ARG A 4 3.78 -24.22 31.46
CA ARG A 4 3.56 -23.34 32.63
C ARG A 4 2.20 -22.65 32.49
N HIS A 5 1.48 -22.48 33.61
CA HIS A 5 0.20 -21.77 33.68
C HIS A 5 -0.79 -22.19 32.59
N THR A 6 -0.99 -23.49 32.39
CA THR A 6 -1.73 -24.05 31.25
C THR A 6 -3.17 -23.55 31.17
N ASP A 7 -3.87 -23.45 32.30
CA ASP A 7 -5.26 -23.03 32.33
C ASP A 7 -5.41 -21.57 31.91
N PHE A 8 -4.55 -20.70 32.44
CA PHE A 8 -4.48 -19.31 32.04
C PHE A 8 -4.13 -19.19 30.55
N ALA A 9 -3.10 -19.90 30.09
CA ALA A 9 -2.67 -19.86 28.69
C ALA A 9 -3.77 -20.32 27.72
N ILE A 10 -4.51 -21.39 28.04
CA ILE A 10 -5.61 -21.88 27.20
C ILE A 10 -6.77 -20.88 27.17
N LYS A 11 -7.17 -20.31 28.32
CA LYS A 11 -8.22 -19.30 28.38
C LYS A 11 -7.83 -18.06 27.56
N SER A 12 -6.61 -17.56 27.72
CA SER A 12 -6.08 -16.43 26.96
C SER A 12 -5.98 -16.73 25.47
N LEU A 13 -5.55 -17.93 25.07
CA LEU A 13 -5.50 -18.34 23.67
C LEU A 13 -6.90 -18.43 23.04
N LYS A 14 -7.93 -18.86 23.77
CA LYS A 14 -9.32 -18.89 23.27
C LYS A 14 -9.83 -17.49 22.96
N ILE A 15 -9.68 -16.57 23.91
CA ILE A 15 -10.12 -15.18 23.72
C ILE A 15 -9.31 -14.53 22.60
N GLY A 16 -7.98 -14.65 22.64
CA GLY A 16 -7.08 -14.09 21.64
C GLY A 16 -7.34 -14.63 20.23
N SER A 17 -7.65 -15.92 20.09
CA SER A 17 -7.95 -16.51 18.77
C SER A 17 -9.29 -16.07 18.22
N LEU A 18 -10.31 -15.89 19.08
CA LEU A 18 -11.61 -15.39 18.66
C LEU A 18 -11.53 -13.93 18.22
N VAL A 19 -10.92 -13.08 19.05
CA VAL A 19 -10.70 -11.66 18.72
C VAL A 19 -9.84 -11.55 17.47
N GLY A 20 -8.75 -12.31 17.37
CA GLY A 20 -7.89 -12.36 16.19
C GLY A 20 -8.65 -12.71 14.92
N LEU A 21 -9.48 -13.77 14.95
CA LEU A 21 -10.28 -14.17 13.79
C LEU A 21 -11.22 -13.05 13.33
N VAL A 22 -11.97 -12.46 14.27
CA VAL A 22 -12.90 -11.36 13.96
C VAL A 22 -12.16 -10.16 13.38
N SER A 23 -11.04 -9.76 14.00
CA SER A 23 -10.22 -8.65 13.52
C SER A 23 -9.67 -8.88 12.11
N PHE A 24 -9.18 -10.07 11.79
CA PHE A 24 -8.65 -10.35 10.46
C PHE A 24 -9.74 -10.47 9.39
N ILE A 25 -10.94 -10.95 9.73
CA ILE A 25 -12.09 -10.89 8.82
C ILE A 25 -12.47 -9.44 8.56
N MET A 26 -12.53 -8.60 9.60
CA MET A 26 -12.79 -7.16 9.43
C MET A 26 -11.73 -6.49 8.56
N LEU A 27 -10.45 -6.78 8.77
CA LEU A 27 -9.35 -6.28 7.95
C LEU A 27 -9.47 -6.70 6.48
N ALA A 28 -9.90 -7.94 6.20
CA ALA A 28 -10.12 -8.38 4.83
C ALA A 28 -11.25 -7.59 4.15
N VAL A 29 -12.36 -7.35 4.86
CA VAL A 29 -13.50 -6.57 4.34
C VAL A 29 -13.13 -5.10 4.11
N THR A 30 -12.46 -4.47 5.07
CA THR A 30 -12.02 -3.07 4.93
C THR A 30 -10.89 -2.93 3.90
N GLY A 31 -10.05 -3.95 3.76
CA GLY A 31 -9.03 -4.05 2.72
C GLY A 31 -9.63 -4.08 1.33
N ASP A 32 -10.66 -4.91 1.09
CA ASP A 32 -11.40 -4.93 -0.18
C ASP A 32 -12.03 -3.57 -0.52
N GLY A 33 -12.67 -2.92 0.47
CA GLY A 33 -13.20 -1.57 0.30
C GLY A 33 -12.11 -0.54 -0.05
N SER A 34 -10.93 -0.66 0.55
CA SER A 34 -9.80 0.22 0.26
C SER A 34 -9.22 -0.03 -1.14
N ALA A 35 -9.10 -1.29 -1.57
CA ALA A 35 -8.65 -1.66 -2.91
C ALA A 35 -9.61 -1.14 -3.99
N TYR A 36 -10.91 -1.22 -3.75
CA TYR A 36 -11.91 -0.58 -4.61
C TYR A 36 -11.67 0.93 -4.75
N HIS A 37 -11.45 1.65 -3.63
CA HIS A 37 -11.13 3.08 -3.70
C HIS A 37 -9.83 3.38 -4.46
N VAL A 38 -8.80 2.54 -4.31
CA VAL A 38 -7.55 2.65 -5.07
C VAL A 38 -7.81 2.47 -6.56
N ALA A 39 -8.62 1.48 -6.97
CA ALA A 39 -8.96 1.28 -8.38
C ALA A 39 -9.62 2.52 -9.02
N GLN A 40 -10.50 3.19 -8.27
CA GLN A 40 -11.25 4.35 -8.76
C GLN A 40 -10.45 5.66 -8.73
N LYS A 41 -9.52 5.82 -7.78
CA LYS A 41 -8.83 7.11 -7.54
C LYS A 41 -7.35 7.09 -7.89
N GLN A 42 -6.71 5.93 -7.89
CA GLN A 42 -5.29 5.74 -8.11
C GLN A 42 -5.05 4.50 -8.99
N PRO A 43 -5.51 4.50 -10.25
CA PRO A 43 -5.38 3.34 -11.13
C PRO A 43 -3.92 2.91 -11.35
N MET A 44 -2.97 3.86 -11.34
CA MET A 44 -1.53 3.54 -11.46
C MET A 44 -1.04 2.68 -10.29
N LYS A 45 -1.54 2.94 -9.09
CA LYS A 45 -1.21 2.17 -7.90
C LYS A 45 -1.79 0.76 -7.97
N LEU A 46 -3.02 0.61 -8.45
CA LEU A 46 -3.62 -0.71 -8.68
C LEU A 46 -2.83 -1.50 -9.73
N ALA A 47 -2.50 -0.86 -10.86
CA ALA A 47 -1.70 -1.46 -11.91
C ALA A 47 -0.33 -1.93 -11.39
N ALA A 48 0.31 -1.15 -10.52
CA ALA A 48 1.56 -1.53 -9.86
C ALA A 48 1.39 -2.66 -8.83
N MET A 49 0.30 -2.68 -8.06
CA MET A 49 -0.02 -3.76 -7.10
C MET A 49 -0.17 -5.12 -7.80
N GLU A 50 -0.80 -5.12 -8.98
CA GLU A 50 -1.09 -6.34 -9.73
C GLU A 50 -0.01 -6.66 -10.77
N GLY A 51 0.90 -5.73 -11.08
CA GLY A 51 1.89 -5.90 -12.16
C GLY A 51 1.24 -5.82 -13.55
N LEU A 52 0.13 -5.08 -13.68
CA LEU A 52 -0.66 -4.98 -14.90
C LEU A 52 -0.09 -3.88 -15.82
N TYR A 53 0.74 -4.27 -16.78
CA TYR A 53 1.35 -3.33 -17.73
C TYR A 53 0.40 -2.90 -18.85
N LYS A 54 -0.41 -3.84 -19.37
CA LYS A 54 -1.42 -3.57 -20.40
C LYS A 54 -2.80 -3.90 -19.84
N GLY A 55 -3.73 -2.98 -20.00
CA GLY A 55 -5.10 -3.10 -19.52
C GLY A 55 -5.88 -4.14 -20.28
N THR A 56 -6.91 -4.67 -19.63
CA THR A 56 -7.75 -5.71 -20.22
C THR A 56 -9.14 -5.72 -19.59
N GLU A 57 -10.12 -6.13 -20.38
CA GLU A 57 -11.48 -6.41 -19.88
C GLU A 57 -11.51 -7.71 -19.09
N GLY A 58 -12.18 -7.69 -17.96
CA GLY A 58 -12.29 -8.88 -17.12
C GLY A 58 -10.93 -9.34 -16.57
N ALA A 59 -10.08 -8.38 -16.19
CA ALA A 59 -8.74 -8.66 -15.65
C ALA A 59 -8.78 -9.66 -14.49
N GLY A 60 -7.84 -10.61 -14.52
CA GLY A 60 -7.60 -11.56 -13.44
C GLY A 60 -6.80 -10.95 -12.30
N LEU A 61 -7.00 -11.48 -11.09
CA LEU A 61 -6.17 -11.13 -9.93
C LEU A 61 -5.00 -12.11 -9.85
N VAL A 62 -3.78 -11.59 -9.72
CA VAL A 62 -2.60 -12.44 -9.58
C VAL A 62 -2.59 -13.02 -8.17
N ALA A 63 -2.74 -14.34 -8.04
CA ALA A 63 -2.67 -15.01 -6.74
C ALA A 63 -1.22 -15.25 -6.32
N VAL A 64 -0.38 -15.67 -7.27
CA VAL A 64 1.07 -15.86 -7.10
C VAL A 64 1.74 -15.53 -8.43
N GLY A 65 2.78 -14.71 -8.42
CA GLY A 65 3.56 -14.42 -9.60
C GLY A 65 4.99 -14.02 -9.28
N MET A 66 5.87 -14.17 -10.26
CA MET A 66 7.24 -13.66 -10.21
C MET A 66 7.44 -12.73 -11.40
N LEU A 67 7.71 -11.46 -11.10
CA LEU A 67 7.98 -10.47 -12.13
C LEU A 67 9.32 -10.75 -12.79
N ASN A 68 9.38 -10.46 -14.09
CA ASN A 68 10.57 -10.59 -14.91
C ASN A 68 11.48 -9.37 -14.72
N PRO A 69 12.70 -9.53 -14.15
CA PRO A 69 13.63 -8.42 -13.98
C PRO A 69 14.11 -7.80 -15.29
N ALA A 70 13.95 -8.49 -16.43
CA ALA A 70 14.28 -7.96 -17.75
C ALA A 70 13.23 -6.97 -18.29
N LYS A 71 12.06 -6.85 -17.63
CA LYS A 71 11.06 -5.82 -17.93
C LYS A 71 11.51 -4.50 -17.30
N GLU A 72 12.06 -3.61 -18.11
CA GLU A 72 12.59 -2.32 -17.63
C GLU A 72 11.63 -1.17 -17.91
N LYS A 73 10.92 -1.20 -19.05
CA LYS A 73 10.02 -0.14 -19.48
C LYS A 73 8.59 -0.62 -19.51
N TYR A 74 7.64 0.31 -19.44
CA TYR A 74 6.24 -0.07 -19.52
C TYR A 74 5.85 -0.59 -20.92
N ASN A 75 6.47 -0.03 -21.97
CA ASN A 75 6.17 -0.26 -23.37
C ASN A 75 7.17 -1.17 -24.11
N ASP A 76 8.12 -1.80 -23.41
CA ASP A 76 8.94 -2.84 -24.05
C ASP A 76 8.13 -4.12 -24.32
N ASP A 77 8.61 -4.93 -25.26
CA ASP A 77 7.99 -6.21 -25.68
C ASP A 77 8.33 -7.38 -24.73
N VAL A 78 8.89 -7.12 -23.55
CA VAL A 78 9.25 -8.15 -22.58
C VAL A 78 8.02 -8.55 -21.78
N ASP A 79 7.81 -9.86 -21.58
CA ASP A 79 6.73 -10.34 -20.71
C ASP A 79 7.01 -9.91 -19.26
N PRO A 80 6.06 -9.25 -18.58
CA PRO A 80 6.24 -8.81 -17.20
C PRO A 80 6.38 -9.95 -16.19
N TYR A 81 6.02 -11.19 -16.53
CA TYR A 81 6.11 -12.33 -15.61
C TYR A 81 7.05 -13.42 -16.14
N ILE A 82 7.85 -13.99 -15.23
CA ILE A 82 8.50 -15.29 -15.45
C ILE A 82 7.44 -16.40 -15.33
N PHE A 83 6.54 -16.26 -14.35
CA PHE A 83 5.34 -17.07 -14.23
C PHE A 83 4.25 -16.28 -13.48
N LYS A 84 2.98 -16.56 -13.79
CA LYS A 84 1.84 -16.07 -13.02
C LYS A 84 0.77 -17.15 -12.87
N ILE A 85 0.13 -17.16 -11.70
CA ILE A 85 -1.10 -17.89 -11.43
C ILE A 85 -2.14 -16.83 -11.09
N GLU A 86 -3.13 -16.68 -11.95
CA GLU A 86 -4.19 -15.68 -11.79
C GLU A 86 -5.55 -16.34 -11.63
N ILE A 87 -6.43 -15.66 -10.89
CA ILE A 87 -7.84 -16.02 -10.78
C ILE A 87 -8.59 -15.15 -11.79
N PRO A 88 -9.13 -15.75 -12.88
CA PRO A 88 -9.76 -14.98 -13.96
C PRO A 88 -10.87 -14.07 -13.44
N LYS A 89 -10.95 -12.85 -13.97
CA LYS A 89 -12.02 -11.87 -13.71
C LYS A 89 -12.17 -11.41 -12.26
N LEU A 90 -11.29 -11.84 -11.35
CA LEU A 90 -11.40 -11.46 -9.94
C LEU A 90 -10.96 -10.00 -9.71
N LEU A 91 -9.92 -9.52 -10.40
CA LEU A 91 -9.43 -8.14 -10.22
C LEU A 91 -10.47 -7.12 -10.68
N SER A 92 -11.07 -7.33 -11.85
CA SER A 92 -12.17 -6.51 -12.38
C SER A 92 -13.37 -6.52 -11.41
N LEU A 93 -13.77 -7.69 -10.90
CA LEU A 93 -14.84 -7.81 -9.91
C LEU A 93 -14.54 -7.04 -8.61
N LEU A 94 -13.34 -7.13 -8.05
CA LEU A 94 -13.02 -6.46 -6.78
C LEU A 94 -12.81 -4.94 -6.97
N GLY A 95 -12.08 -4.54 -8.02
CA GLY A 95 -11.73 -3.15 -8.29
C GLY A 95 -12.89 -2.30 -8.83
N TYR A 96 -13.79 -2.89 -9.61
CA TYR A 96 -14.87 -2.15 -10.31
C TYR A 96 -16.27 -2.68 -10.01
N ARG A 97 -16.41 -3.77 -9.23
CA ARG A 97 -17.70 -4.43 -8.96
C ARG A 97 -18.39 -4.96 -10.22
N ASP A 98 -17.62 -5.17 -11.29
CA ASP A 98 -18.07 -5.74 -12.56
C ASP A 98 -17.00 -6.70 -13.10
N ILE A 99 -17.43 -7.91 -13.41
CA ILE A 99 -16.63 -9.04 -13.91
C ILE A 99 -16.03 -8.79 -15.29
N ASN A 100 -16.60 -7.87 -16.08
CA ASN A 100 -16.12 -7.54 -17.42
C ASN A 100 -15.60 -6.09 -17.53
N ALA A 101 -15.44 -5.38 -16.40
CA ALA A 101 -14.86 -4.04 -16.43
C ALA A 101 -13.46 -4.04 -17.03
N PHE A 102 -13.16 -3.00 -17.79
CA PHE A 102 -11.80 -2.71 -18.25
C PHE A 102 -10.98 -2.20 -17.06
N VAL A 103 -9.90 -2.91 -16.74
CA VAL A 103 -8.92 -2.48 -15.74
C VAL A 103 -7.74 -1.89 -16.48
N PRO A 104 -7.44 -0.58 -16.33
CA PRO A 104 -6.35 0.07 -17.03
C PRO A 104 -4.99 -0.41 -16.49
N GLY A 105 -4.07 -0.74 -17.40
CA GLY A 105 -2.69 -1.03 -17.08
C GLY A 105 -1.81 0.22 -17.10
N VAL A 106 -0.53 0.04 -16.78
CA VAL A 106 0.47 1.13 -16.79
C VAL A 106 0.50 1.87 -18.13
N ALA A 107 0.49 1.13 -19.25
CA ALA A 107 0.50 1.70 -20.59
C ALA A 107 -0.74 2.56 -20.87
N ASP A 108 -1.95 2.07 -20.56
CA ASP A 108 -3.20 2.81 -20.80
C ASP A 108 -3.26 4.09 -19.96
N ILE A 109 -2.67 4.09 -18.76
CA ILE A 109 -2.63 5.26 -17.88
C ILE A 109 -1.70 6.35 -18.42
N ILE A 110 -0.61 5.95 -19.06
CA ILE A 110 0.36 6.87 -19.67
C ILE A 110 -0.14 7.36 -21.03
N GLU A 111 -0.58 6.45 -21.89
CA GLU A 111 -1.01 6.75 -23.25
C GLU A 111 -2.40 7.41 -23.28
N GLY A 112 -3.23 7.19 -22.25
CA GLY A 112 -4.60 7.66 -22.17
C GLY A 112 -5.54 6.84 -23.06
N GLY A 113 -6.70 7.40 -23.38
CA GLY A 113 -7.63 6.82 -24.35
C GLY A 113 -8.62 5.78 -23.80
N TYR A 114 -8.48 5.33 -22.55
CA TYR A 114 -9.47 4.46 -21.90
C TYR A 114 -10.60 5.26 -21.23
N LEU A 115 -11.75 4.60 -21.03
CA LEU A 115 -12.91 5.21 -20.39
C LEU A 115 -12.72 5.30 -18.87
N LEU A 116 -12.90 6.49 -18.33
CA LEU A 116 -12.97 6.74 -16.90
C LEU A 116 -14.35 6.35 -16.36
N PRO A 117 -14.49 6.15 -15.04
CA PRO A 117 -15.77 5.84 -14.41
C PRO A 117 -16.87 6.89 -14.63
N ASP A 118 -16.50 8.13 -14.99
CA ASP A 118 -17.43 9.22 -15.31
C ASP A 118 -17.86 9.26 -16.79
N GLY A 119 -17.38 8.32 -17.61
CA GLY A 119 -17.65 8.22 -19.03
C GLY A 119 -16.78 9.10 -19.91
N THR A 120 -15.86 9.88 -19.33
CA THR A 120 -14.88 10.67 -20.11
C THR A 120 -13.69 9.82 -20.55
N THR A 121 -13.05 10.21 -21.63
CA THR A 121 -11.80 9.58 -22.08
C THR A 121 -10.65 10.09 -21.23
N SER A 122 -9.79 9.17 -20.76
CA SER A 122 -8.60 9.52 -20.01
C SER A 122 -7.60 10.29 -20.89
N LEU A 123 -7.03 11.34 -20.32
CA LEU A 123 -5.98 12.12 -20.96
C LEU A 123 -4.65 11.37 -20.88
N SER A 124 -3.87 11.48 -21.94
CA SER A 124 -2.48 11.03 -21.98
C SER A 124 -1.59 11.80 -21.01
N PHE A 125 -0.43 11.24 -20.68
CA PHE A 125 0.58 11.90 -19.85
C PHE A 125 0.99 13.25 -20.45
N GLN A 126 1.21 13.31 -21.77
CA GLN A 126 1.63 14.55 -22.43
C GLN A 126 0.57 15.65 -22.31
N GLU A 127 -0.71 15.33 -22.52
CA GLU A 127 -1.81 16.29 -22.34
C GLU A 127 -1.94 16.75 -20.89
N ARG A 128 -1.79 15.85 -19.92
CA ARG A 128 -1.80 16.20 -18.49
C ARG A 128 -0.62 17.11 -18.14
N ARG A 129 0.56 16.81 -18.67
CA ARG A 129 1.77 17.62 -18.49
C ARG A 129 1.61 19.01 -19.07
N GLU A 130 1.08 19.14 -20.29
CA GLU A 130 0.78 20.43 -20.91
C GLU A 130 -0.19 21.27 -20.06
N ARG A 131 -1.26 20.65 -19.55
CA ARG A 131 -2.19 21.31 -18.63
C ARG A 131 -1.51 21.72 -17.32
N GLY A 132 -0.67 20.85 -16.77
CA GLY A 132 0.14 21.15 -15.58
C GLY A 132 1.06 22.35 -15.77
N LEU A 133 1.78 22.41 -16.89
CA LEU A 133 2.64 23.55 -17.24
C LEU A 133 1.84 24.85 -17.38
N LYS A 134 0.67 24.80 -18.02
CA LYS A 134 -0.25 25.96 -18.10
C LYS A 134 -0.71 26.40 -16.71
N ALA A 135 -1.00 25.46 -15.81
CA ALA A 135 -1.42 25.78 -14.44
C ALA A 135 -0.28 26.44 -13.63
N ILE A 136 0.94 25.93 -13.75
CA ILE A 136 2.13 26.50 -13.08
C ILE A 136 2.39 27.92 -13.60
N GLN A 137 2.34 28.12 -14.91
CA GLN A 137 2.50 29.44 -15.52
C GLN A 137 1.38 30.39 -15.07
N ALA A 138 0.13 29.96 -15.12
CA ALA A 138 -1.01 30.77 -14.67
C ALA A 138 -0.90 31.16 -13.19
N LEU A 139 -0.35 30.30 -12.33
CA LEU A 139 -0.09 30.65 -10.94
C LEU A 139 0.99 31.74 -10.81
N ALA A 140 2.08 31.64 -11.57
CA ALA A 140 3.14 32.65 -11.57
C ALA A 140 2.62 34.01 -12.10
N ASP A 141 1.84 33.98 -13.17
CA ASP A 141 1.23 35.17 -13.75
C ASP A 141 0.19 35.80 -12.81
N TYR A 142 -0.64 34.98 -12.16
CA TYR A 142 -1.58 35.42 -11.11
C TYR A 142 -0.86 36.15 -9.98
N GLN A 143 0.23 35.57 -9.46
CA GLN A 143 1.01 36.17 -8.38
C GLN A 143 1.62 37.52 -8.80
N THR A 144 2.11 37.60 -10.03
CA THR A 144 2.68 38.82 -10.60
C THR A 144 1.62 39.90 -10.79
N ALA A 145 0.50 39.58 -11.44
CA ALA A 145 -0.61 40.51 -11.64
C ALA A 145 -1.18 41.04 -10.31
N LYS A 146 -1.31 40.17 -9.30
CA LYS A 146 -1.76 40.57 -7.96
C LYS A 146 -0.78 41.49 -7.25
N LYS A 147 0.52 41.26 -7.40
CA LYS A 147 1.58 42.12 -6.85
C LYS A 147 1.61 43.50 -7.52
N GLU A 148 1.25 43.57 -8.79
CA GLU A 148 1.19 44.80 -9.59
C GLU A 148 -0.16 45.52 -9.49
N GLY A 149 -1.15 44.97 -8.80
CA GLY A 149 -2.49 45.55 -8.67
C GLY A 149 -3.36 45.45 -9.93
N ARG A 150 -3.04 44.51 -10.85
CA ARG A 150 -3.80 44.23 -12.08
C ARG A 150 -4.90 43.20 -11.80
N ASP A 151 -5.95 43.62 -11.09
CA ASP A 151 -7.00 42.71 -10.58
C ASP A 151 -7.76 41.95 -11.68
N ALA A 152 -8.00 42.59 -12.84
CA ALA A 152 -8.67 41.94 -13.97
C ALA A 152 -7.82 40.83 -14.60
N ASP A 153 -6.51 41.06 -14.74
CA ASP A 153 -5.57 40.06 -15.25
C ASP A 153 -5.42 38.91 -14.26
N ALA A 154 -5.34 39.22 -12.95
CA ALA A 154 -5.32 38.21 -11.90
C ALA A 154 -6.57 37.30 -11.96
N ALA A 155 -7.77 37.86 -12.15
CA ALA A 155 -8.99 37.05 -12.28
C ALA A 155 -8.96 36.10 -13.51
N ASN A 156 -8.39 36.56 -14.63
CA ASN A 156 -8.21 35.73 -15.82
C ASN A 156 -7.23 34.58 -15.56
N HIS A 157 -6.06 34.87 -14.96
CA HIS A 157 -5.09 33.84 -14.61
C HIS A 157 -5.62 32.86 -13.56
N GLU A 158 -6.44 33.31 -12.62
CA GLU A 158 -7.11 32.44 -11.65
C GLU A 158 -8.05 31.44 -12.34
N THR A 159 -8.77 31.88 -13.38
CA THR A 159 -9.67 31.02 -14.15
C THR A 159 -8.87 29.91 -14.86
N ILE A 160 -7.80 30.29 -15.57
CA ILE A 160 -6.91 29.34 -16.25
C ILE A 160 -6.29 28.35 -15.25
N LEU A 161 -5.86 28.84 -14.08
CA LEU A 161 -5.33 28.02 -13.01
C LEU A 161 -6.37 27.00 -12.53
N ARG A 162 -7.59 27.43 -12.24
CA ARG A 162 -8.68 26.56 -11.74
C ARG A 162 -9.04 25.47 -12.74
N GLU A 163 -9.10 25.78 -14.03
CA GLU A 163 -9.42 24.82 -15.09
C GLU A 163 -8.35 23.72 -15.24
N ASN A 164 -7.08 24.06 -15.00
CA ASN A 164 -5.95 23.15 -15.17
C ASN A 164 -5.41 22.57 -13.86
N TYR A 165 -5.96 22.99 -12.70
CA TYR A 165 -5.44 22.67 -11.38
C TYR A 165 -5.35 21.16 -11.12
N ALA A 166 -6.29 20.37 -11.65
CA ALA A 166 -6.31 18.92 -11.50
C ALA A 166 -5.06 18.21 -12.05
N HIS A 167 -4.28 18.88 -12.90
CA HIS A 167 -3.05 18.35 -13.48
C HIS A 167 -1.80 19.13 -13.06
N PHE A 168 -1.90 20.02 -12.08
CA PHE A 168 -0.83 20.93 -11.67
C PHE A 168 0.50 20.21 -11.44
N GLY A 169 0.47 19.08 -10.74
CA GLY A 169 1.66 18.32 -10.38
C GLY A 169 2.38 17.66 -11.57
N TYR A 170 1.65 17.36 -12.65
CA TYR A 170 2.23 16.73 -13.84
C TYR A 170 3.21 17.65 -14.57
N GLY A 171 3.11 18.97 -14.40
CA GLY A 171 4.03 19.94 -15.02
C GLY A 171 5.47 19.85 -14.46
N TYR A 172 5.66 19.20 -13.31
CA TYR A 172 6.99 18.95 -12.73
C TYR A 172 7.61 17.63 -13.18
N LEU A 173 6.86 16.75 -13.84
CA LEU A 173 7.38 15.47 -14.33
C LEU A 173 8.01 15.69 -15.71
N GLU A 174 9.17 15.08 -15.95
CA GLU A 174 9.92 15.24 -17.20
C GLU A 174 9.57 14.14 -18.19
N THR A 175 9.50 12.91 -17.68
CA THR A 175 9.32 11.68 -18.46
C THR A 175 8.09 10.91 -18.00
N GLU A 176 7.61 10.01 -18.86
CA GLU A 176 6.46 9.14 -18.56
C GLU A 176 6.80 8.15 -17.45
N GLU A 177 8.06 7.74 -17.38
CA GLU A 177 8.59 6.84 -16.36
C GLU A 177 8.55 7.45 -14.96
N ASP A 178 8.65 8.78 -14.83
CA ASP A 178 8.56 9.47 -13.54
C ASP A 178 7.19 9.29 -12.88
N LEU A 179 6.14 9.01 -13.66
CA LEU A 179 4.78 8.75 -13.17
C LEU A 179 4.66 7.36 -12.52
N ILE A 180 5.54 6.42 -12.88
CA ILE A 180 5.38 5.01 -12.55
C ILE A 180 6.04 4.74 -11.17
N PRO A 181 5.28 4.31 -10.16
CA PRO A 181 5.88 3.88 -8.89
C PRO A 181 6.72 2.62 -9.09
N ASN A 182 7.55 2.27 -8.11
CA ASN A 182 8.32 1.02 -8.18
C ASN A 182 7.38 -0.20 -8.21
N ILE A 183 7.16 -0.77 -9.39
CA ILE A 183 6.22 -1.88 -9.63
C ILE A 183 6.66 -3.11 -8.84
N PRO A 184 7.91 -3.61 -8.91
CA PRO A 184 8.29 -4.81 -8.17
C PRO A 184 8.09 -4.70 -6.66
N LEU A 185 8.52 -3.58 -6.06
CA LEU A 185 8.36 -3.38 -4.63
C LEU A 185 6.87 -3.35 -4.23
N THR A 186 6.05 -2.64 -5.00
CA THR A 186 4.60 -2.53 -4.73
C THR A 186 3.90 -3.88 -4.92
N PHE A 187 4.20 -4.59 -6.00
CA PHE A 187 3.65 -5.91 -6.33
C PHE A 187 3.94 -6.93 -5.23
N TYR A 188 5.22 -7.13 -4.89
CA TYR A 188 5.60 -8.14 -3.90
C TYR A 188 5.10 -7.79 -2.50
N SER A 189 5.12 -6.50 -2.12
CA SER A 189 4.57 -6.09 -0.82
C SER A 189 3.06 -6.30 -0.74
N PHE A 190 2.30 -6.01 -1.80
CA PHE A 190 0.86 -6.23 -1.84
C PHE A 190 0.52 -7.72 -1.72
N HIS A 191 1.13 -8.57 -2.55
CA HIS A 191 0.86 -9.99 -2.56
C HIS A 191 1.24 -10.65 -1.23
N LEU A 192 2.43 -10.35 -0.69
CA LEU A 192 2.89 -10.92 0.57
C LEU A 192 2.00 -10.47 1.74
N MET A 193 1.55 -9.21 1.75
CA MET A 193 0.58 -8.71 2.73
C MET A 193 -0.74 -9.49 2.68
N VAL A 194 -1.33 -9.66 1.49
CA VAL A 194 -2.61 -10.37 1.32
C VAL A 194 -2.46 -11.85 1.71
N ILE A 195 -1.39 -12.51 1.29
CA ILE A 195 -1.09 -13.90 1.66
C ILE A 195 -0.98 -14.06 3.17
N ILE A 196 -0.26 -13.16 3.85
CA ILE A 196 -0.14 -13.19 5.32
C ILE A 196 -1.50 -12.93 5.98
N GLY A 197 -2.32 -12.01 5.46
CA GLY A 197 -3.67 -11.75 5.95
C GLY A 197 -4.59 -12.97 5.87
N ILE A 198 -4.63 -13.64 4.72
CA ILE A 198 -5.39 -14.89 4.52
C ILE A 198 -4.85 -16.00 5.43
N TYR A 199 -3.53 -16.10 5.55
CA TYR A 199 -2.88 -17.03 6.48
C TYR A 199 -3.37 -16.81 7.93
N PHE A 200 -3.51 -15.57 8.41
CA PHE A 200 -3.99 -15.31 9.77
C PHE A 200 -5.44 -15.72 9.99
N ILE A 201 -6.31 -15.53 9.00
CA ILE A 201 -7.70 -16.02 9.06
C ILE A 201 -7.70 -17.55 9.24
N LEU A 202 -6.96 -18.27 8.38
CA LEU A 202 -6.86 -19.73 8.48
C LEU A 202 -6.21 -20.17 9.79
N PHE A 203 -5.15 -19.49 10.22
CA PHE A 203 -4.44 -19.76 11.46
C PHE A 203 -5.39 -19.67 12.67
N PHE A 204 -6.18 -18.61 12.79
CA PHE A 204 -7.10 -18.47 13.92
C PHE A 204 -8.26 -19.48 13.87
N VAL A 205 -8.75 -19.85 12.68
CA VAL A 205 -9.73 -20.94 12.53
C VAL A 205 -9.14 -22.27 13.02
N VAL A 206 -7.91 -22.61 12.61
CA VAL A 206 -7.23 -23.83 13.06
C VAL A 206 -6.97 -23.78 14.58
N MET A 207 -6.54 -22.65 15.11
CA MET A 207 -6.35 -22.45 16.56
C MET A 207 -7.64 -22.70 17.34
N LEU A 208 -8.76 -22.10 16.94
CA LEU A 208 -10.06 -22.32 17.58
C LEU A 208 -10.49 -23.78 17.47
N TYR A 209 -10.32 -24.42 16.30
CA TYR A 209 -10.63 -25.84 16.14
C TYR A 209 -9.84 -26.71 17.13
N PHE A 210 -8.53 -26.49 17.27
CA PHE A 210 -7.70 -27.24 18.22
C PHE A 210 -8.03 -26.92 19.68
N LEU A 211 -8.49 -25.71 19.98
CA LEU A 211 -8.90 -25.30 21.33
C LEU A 211 -10.27 -25.84 21.78
N TYR A 212 -11.17 -26.14 20.82
CA TYR A 212 -12.53 -26.64 21.11
C TYR A 212 -12.69 -28.15 20.92
N LYS A 213 -12.01 -28.75 19.93
CA LYS A 213 -12.23 -30.15 19.51
C LYS A 213 -11.06 -31.09 19.80
N LYS A 214 -9.88 -30.57 20.11
CA LYS A 214 -8.66 -31.35 20.32
C LYS A 214 -7.91 -30.88 21.55
N ASP A 215 -6.80 -31.57 21.84
CA ASP A 215 -5.91 -31.19 22.92
C ASP A 215 -4.79 -30.26 22.40
N MET A 216 -4.98 -28.96 22.65
CA MET A 216 -4.01 -27.93 22.31
C MET A 216 -2.69 -28.09 23.07
N VAL A 217 -2.71 -28.70 24.26
CA VAL A 217 -1.52 -28.86 25.11
C VAL A 217 -0.51 -29.79 24.43
N ASN A 218 -0.99 -30.84 23.76
CA ASN A 218 -0.16 -31.84 23.10
C ASN A 218 0.30 -31.44 21.69
N SER A 219 -0.29 -30.41 21.09
CA SER A 219 0.00 -29.97 19.72
C SER A 219 1.19 -28.99 19.65
N ARG A 220 2.40 -29.46 19.96
CA ARG A 220 3.61 -28.60 20.03
C ARG A 220 3.93 -27.86 18.74
N TRP A 221 3.70 -28.48 17.58
CA TRP A 221 3.95 -27.85 16.27
C TRP A 221 3.11 -26.57 16.11
N LEU A 222 1.82 -26.60 16.48
CA LEU A 222 0.92 -25.46 16.36
C LEU A 222 1.31 -24.33 17.32
N GLN A 223 1.83 -24.68 18.50
CA GLN A 223 2.36 -23.71 19.45
C GLN A 223 3.62 -23.00 18.92
N TYR A 224 4.47 -23.70 18.16
CA TYR A 224 5.61 -23.08 17.47
C TYR A 224 5.16 -22.19 16.31
N VAL A 225 4.18 -22.63 15.53
CA VAL A 225 3.58 -21.81 14.47
C VAL A 225 3.06 -20.50 15.08
N ALA A 226 2.28 -20.57 16.14
CA ALA A 226 1.74 -19.39 16.82
C ALA A 226 2.83 -18.42 17.32
N LEU A 227 3.96 -18.95 17.80
CA LEU A 227 5.10 -18.12 18.21
C LEU A 227 5.73 -17.39 17.01
N TRP A 228 5.92 -18.09 15.90
CA TRP A 228 6.48 -17.51 14.68
C TRP A 228 5.50 -16.60 13.94
N SER A 229 4.19 -16.73 14.16
CA SER A 229 3.20 -15.80 13.61
C SER A 229 3.33 -14.38 14.18
N LEU A 230 3.94 -14.19 15.36
CA LEU A 230 4.10 -12.86 15.96
C LEU A 230 4.85 -11.86 15.04
N PRO A 231 6.08 -12.14 14.56
CA PRO A 231 6.76 -11.25 13.62
C PRO A 231 6.04 -11.11 12.27
N LEU A 232 5.28 -12.13 11.83
CA LEU A 232 4.54 -12.05 10.56
C LEU A 232 3.48 -10.93 10.59
N ALA A 233 2.83 -10.69 11.73
CA ALA A 233 1.84 -9.60 11.85
C ALA A 233 2.50 -8.22 11.66
N TYR A 234 3.67 -8.01 12.26
CA TYR A 234 4.45 -6.79 12.07
C TYR A 234 4.92 -6.64 10.62
N LEU A 235 5.39 -7.74 10.01
CA LEU A 235 5.80 -7.74 8.61
C LEU A 235 4.65 -7.32 7.69
N ALA A 236 3.46 -7.92 7.82
CA ALA A 236 2.29 -7.55 7.01
C ALA A 236 1.91 -6.08 7.17
N SER A 237 2.00 -5.55 8.39
CA SER A 237 1.76 -4.13 8.66
C SER A 237 2.75 -3.23 7.90
N GLN A 238 4.05 -3.53 7.95
CA GLN A 238 5.06 -2.77 7.20
C GLN A 238 4.87 -2.88 5.68
N LEU A 239 4.54 -4.06 5.18
CA LEU A 239 4.25 -4.27 3.75
C LEU A 239 3.04 -3.44 3.31
N GLY A 240 2.00 -3.34 4.13
CA GLY A 240 0.85 -2.48 3.86
C GLY A 240 1.22 -1.00 3.75
N TRP A 241 2.12 -0.51 4.63
CA TRP A 241 2.66 0.86 4.52
C TRP A 241 3.51 1.06 3.26
N VAL A 242 4.34 0.08 2.90
CA VAL A 242 5.10 0.11 1.64
C VAL A 242 4.15 0.22 0.45
N VAL A 243 3.11 -0.61 0.38
CA VAL A 243 2.10 -0.54 -0.67
C VAL A 243 1.40 0.82 -0.68
N ALA A 244 1.07 1.35 0.50
CA ALA A 244 0.38 2.63 0.63
C ALA A 244 1.22 3.82 0.12
N GLU A 245 2.49 3.89 0.53
CA GLU A 245 3.38 5.03 0.29
C GLU A 245 4.19 4.90 -1.00
N VAL A 246 4.77 3.73 -1.27
CA VAL A 246 5.56 3.52 -2.51
C VAL A 246 4.63 3.50 -3.71
N GLY A 247 3.47 2.85 -3.61
CA GLY A 247 2.48 2.83 -4.69
C GLY A 247 1.87 4.21 -4.99
N ARG A 248 2.07 5.20 -4.11
CA ARG A 248 1.63 6.60 -4.30
C ARG A 248 2.70 7.47 -4.95
N GLN A 249 3.95 7.02 -5.02
CA GLN A 249 5.00 7.73 -5.76
C GLN A 249 4.57 7.93 -7.22
N PRO A 250 4.88 9.09 -7.83
CA PRO A 250 5.76 10.17 -7.35
C PRO A 250 5.06 11.24 -6.49
N TRP A 251 3.84 11.00 -5.98
CA TRP A 251 3.00 12.04 -5.41
C TRP A 251 3.13 12.20 -3.89
N THR A 252 3.37 13.43 -3.42
CA THR A 252 3.14 13.85 -2.02
C THR A 252 1.69 14.28 -1.80
N ILE A 253 1.07 14.91 -2.79
CA ILE A 253 -0.38 15.10 -2.88
C ILE A 253 -0.75 14.64 -4.29
N GLN A 254 -1.66 13.66 -4.36
CA GLN A 254 -2.06 13.02 -5.63
C GLN A 254 -2.35 14.06 -6.71
N ASP A 255 -1.73 13.92 -7.88
CA ASP A 255 -1.88 14.77 -9.07
C ASP A 255 -1.48 16.26 -8.94
N ILE A 256 -1.19 16.73 -7.72
CA ILE A 256 -0.96 18.16 -7.42
C ILE A 256 0.49 18.45 -7.04
N LEU A 257 1.07 17.68 -6.11
CA LEU A 257 2.39 17.98 -5.57
C LEU A 257 3.27 16.72 -5.61
N PRO A 258 4.25 16.64 -6.52
CA PRO A 258 5.20 15.53 -6.54
C PRO A 258 6.25 15.64 -5.45
N VAL A 259 6.84 14.51 -5.08
CA VAL A 259 7.83 14.38 -4.00
C VAL A 259 9.04 15.27 -4.24
N GLN A 260 9.52 15.31 -5.48
CA GLN A 260 10.67 16.11 -5.89
C GLN A 260 10.46 17.63 -5.66
N ALA A 261 9.22 18.12 -5.83
CA ALA A 261 8.87 19.51 -5.59
C ALA A 261 8.58 19.82 -4.11
N SER A 262 8.35 18.79 -3.28
CA SER A 262 7.98 18.93 -1.87
C SER A 262 9.16 18.92 -0.88
N SER A 263 10.36 18.55 -1.34
CA SER A 263 11.53 18.45 -0.46
C SER A 263 12.09 19.82 -0.05
N SER A 264 12.38 20.01 1.23
CA SER A 264 13.04 21.21 1.76
C SER A 264 14.48 21.33 1.25
N ALA A 265 14.93 22.57 0.98
CA ALA A 265 16.30 22.88 0.59
C ALA A 265 17.28 22.80 1.78
N ILE A 266 17.55 21.59 2.28
CA ILE A 266 18.49 21.31 3.37
C ILE A 266 19.66 20.49 2.82
N SER A 267 20.87 20.71 3.35
CA SER A 267 22.04 19.94 2.95
C SER A 267 21.88 18.44 3.27
N ALA A 268 22.34 17.59 2.35
CA ALA A 268 22.32 16.13 2.54
C ALA A 268 23.04 15.70 3.83
N GLN A 269 24.10 16.42 4.21
CA GLN A 269 24.85 16.15 5.44
C GLN A 269 24.01 16.29 6.71
N ASN A 270 23.14 17.31 6.78
CA ASN A 270 22.26 17.52 7.93
C ASN A 270 21.20 16.41 8.03
N VAL A 271 20.69 15.97 6.88
CA VAL A 271 19.72 14.86 6.80
C VAL A 271 20.36 13.54 7.26
N ILE A 272 21.56 13.21 6.77
CA ILE A 272 22.28 11.99 7.18
C ILE A 272 22.60 12.02 8.67
N THR A 273 23.05 13.16 9.19
CA THR A 273 23.41 13.30 10.61
C THR A 273 22.19 13.08 11.51
N SER A 274 21.07 13.74 11.22
CA SER A 274 19.82 13.55 11.96
C SER A 274 19.27 12.13 11.82
N PHE A 275 19.35 11.53 10.63
CA PHE A 275 18.97 10.13 10.40
C PHE A 275 19.76 9.18 11.28
N ILE A 276 21.09 9.28 11.32
CA ILE A 276 21.95 8.41 12.16
C ILE A 276 21.62 8.61 13.64
N LEU A 277 21.42 9.85 14.09
CA LEU A 277 21.06 10.16 15.47
C LEU A 277 19.74 9.47 15.87
N PHE A 278 18.69 9.64 15.07
CA PHE A 278 17.39 9.01 15.34
C PHE A 278 17.45 7.49 15.18
N ALA A 279 18.19 6.96 14.22
CA ALA A 279 18.37 5.53 14.04
C ALA A 279 19.02 4.88 15.28
N LEU A 280 20.09 5.48 15.82
CA LEU A 280 20.74 5.00 17.04
C LEU A 280 19.79 5.09 18.25
N LEU A 281 19.11 6.23 18.41
CA LEU A 281 18.17 6.45 19.50
C LEU A 281 17.03 5.42 19.48
N PHE A 282 16.32 5.30 18.35
CA PHE A 282 15.19 4.38 18.23
C PHE A 282 15.61 2.92 18.31
N THR A 283 16.79 2.55 17.78
CA THR A 283 17.33 1.19 17.95
C THR A 283 17.61 0.90 19.43
N SER A 284 18.18 1.85 20.17
CA SER A 284 18.45 1.67 21.61
C SER A 284 17.16 1.49 22.42
N LEU A 285 16.12 2.27 22.10
CA LEU A 285 14.80 2.18 22.74
C LEU A 285 14.13 0.84 22.41
N LEU A 286 14.18 0.41 21.15
CA LEU A 286 13.62 -0.87 20.72
C LEU A 286 14.28 -2.05 21.44
N VAL A 287 15.61 -2.04 21.58
CA VAL A 287 16.35 -3.08 22.31
C VAL A 287 15.96 -3.10 23.79
N ALA A 288 15.84 -1.92 24.41
CA ALA A 288 15.40 -1.81 25.80
C ALA A 288 13.97 -2.35 25.99
N GLU A 289 13.04 -1.96 25.12
CA GLU A 289 11.64 -2.40 25.13
C GLU A 289 11.53 -3.92 24.96
N VAL A 290 12.15 -4.50 23.92
CA VAL A 290 12.12 -5.94 23.68
C VAL A 290 12.74 -6.71 24.84
N THR A 291 13.83 -6.20 25.42
CA THR A 291 14.48 -6.82 26.59
C THR A 291 13.55 -6.83 27.80
N ILE A 292 12.90 -5.70 28.10
CA ILE A 292 11.95 -5.57 29.22
C ILE A 292 10.75 -6.48 28.97
N MET A 293 10.15 -6.44 27.78
CA MET A 293 9.01 -7.26 27.41
C MET A 293 9.32 -8.75 27.55
N VAL A 294 10.45 -9.24 27.00
CA VAL A 294 10.86 -10.64 27.13
C VAL A 294 11.13 -11.02 28.59
N LYS A 295 11.73 -10.12 29.39
CA LYS A 295 11.95 -10.35 30.82
C LYS A 295 10.64 -10.53 31.58
N GLN A 296 9.62 -9.70 31.29
CA GLN A 296 8.30 -9.81 31.92
C GLN A 296 7.54 -11.05 31.46
N ILE A 297 7.55 -11.35 30.15
CA ILE A 297 6.93 -12.58 29.60
C ILE A 297 7.54 -13.84 30.23
N ARG A 298 8.84 -13.84 30.55
CA ARG A 298 9.52 -14.97 31.22
C ARG A 298 9.10 -15.15 32.68
N LYS A 299 8.77 -14.06 33.38
CA LYS A 299 8.28 -14.11 34.78
C LYS A 299 6.94 -14.86 34.83
N GLY A 300 6.00 -14.49 33.96
CA GLY A 300 4.64 -15.02 33.95
C GLY A 300 3.74 -14.31 34.98
N PRO A 301 2.43 -14.64 35.03
CA PRO A 301 1.50 -14.05 36.00
C PRO A 301 1.86 -14.46 37.43
N ASP A 302 1.71 -13.54 38.38
CA ASP A 302 1.98 -13.78 39.80
C ASP A 302 0.90 -14.73 40.39
N SER A 303 1.29 -15.59 41.34
CA SER A 303 0.48 -16.72 41.81
C SER A 303 -0.79 -16.35 42.60
N GLU A 304 -0.90 -15.11 43.10
CA GLU A 304 -2.07 -14.64 43.86
C GLU A 304 -3.27 -14.30 42.97
N GLU A 305 -3.06 -13.83 41.74
CA GLU A 305 -4.15 -13.44 40.81
C GLU A 305 -4.84 -14.64 40.13
N LEU A 306 -4.28 -15.85 40.25
CA LEU A 306 -4.84 -17.06 39.62
C LEU A 306 -5.94 -17.74 40.46
N ASN A 307 -6.14 -17.31 41.71
CA ASN A 307 -7.09 -17.89 42.67
C ASN A 307 -8.34 -17.03 42.95
N THR A 308 -8.50 -15.90 42.25
CA THR A 308 -9.70 -15.04 42.24
C THR A 308 -10.41 -15.13 40.91
#